data_AF-A0A6B8RY85-F1
#
_entry.id   AF-A0A6B8RY85-F1
#
_cell.length_a   1.000
_cell.length_b   1.000
_cell.length_c   1.000
_cell.angle_alpha   90.00
_cell.angle_beta   90.00
_cell.angle_gamma   90.00
#
_symmetry.space_group_name_H-M   'P 1'
#
loop_
_entity.id
_entity.type
_entity.pdbx_description
1 polymer ?
#
loop_
_entity_poly.entity_id
_entity_poly.type
_entity_poly.pdbx_seq_one_letter_code
_entity_poly.pdbx_strand_id
1 'polypeptide(L)'
;MRARPVKENYLISGYFVFFLIAASQIGVSSFYFQTLVAKEAGQDAWISILSMGLSLHIIVWMIYKMLGHPAKDLIDLHRILFGRILGNVISLLMVGYFFMRALDILQTYMGIIQVWVFPSLKTWEMALLLISMFYYIISGGFRALSGFCFFCRSDFHVIYVWFLFPHSVFSTR
;
A
#
# COMPACT_ATOMS: atom_id res chain seq x y z
N MET A 1 23.50 -10.23 -25.15
CA MET A 1 23.41 -10.80 -23.78
C MET A 1 22.00 -11.32 -23.57
N ARG A 2 21.80 -12.65 -23.48
CA ARG A 2 20.46 -13.21 -23.17
C ARG A 2 20.15 -12.91 -21.71
N ALA A 3 19.12 -12.12 -21.45
CA ALA A 3 18.61 -11.91 -20.10
C ALA A 3 18.24 -13.27 -19.50
N ARG A 4 18.70 -13.55 -18.28
CA ARG A 4 18.31 -14.77 -17.57
C ARG A 4 16.79 -14.75 -17.40
N PRO A 5 16.07 -15.86 -17.67
CA PRO A 5 14.62 -15.87 -17.45
C PRO A 5 14.36 -15.60 -15.96
N VAL A 6 13.56 -14.57 -15.70
CA VAL A 6 13.11 -14.23 -14.34
C VAL A 6 12.38 -15.45 -13.80
N LYS A 7 12.74 -15.91 -12.59
CA LYS A 7 12.07 -17.07 -11.98
C LYS A 7 10.57 -16.78 -11.88
N GLU A 8 9.76 -17.77 -12.22
CA GLU A 8 8.30 -17.66 -12.32
C GLU A 8 7.62 -17.12 -11.04
N ASN A 9 8.24 -17.34 -9.87
CA ASN A 9 7.80 -16.81 -8.58
C ASN A 9 7.85 -15.27 -8.45
N TYR A 10 8.54 -14.58 -9.37
CA TYR A 10 8.60 -13.12 -9.44
C TYR A 10 7.75 -12.55 -10.59
N LEU A 11 7.17 -13.41 -11.44
CA LEU A 11 6.29 -12.99 -12.51
C LEU A 11 4.85 -12.99 -11.99
N ILE A 12 4.16 -11.87 -12.18
CA ILE A 12 2.73 -11.74 -11.89
C ILE A 12 2.00 -11.27 -13.14
N SER A 13 0.79 -11.78 -13.34
CA SER A 13 -0.07 -11.26 -14.41
C SER A 13 -0.40 -9.79 -14.15
N GLY A 14 -0.51 -8.99 -15.20
CA GLY A 14 -0.85 -7.55 -15.09
C GLY A 14 -2.12 -7.28 -14.29
N TYR A 15 -3.05 -8.24 -14.26
CA TYR A 15 -4.24 -8.18 -13.41
C TYR A 15 -3.91 -8.09 -11.91
N PHE A 16 -2.94 -8.86 -11.43
CA PHE A 16 -2.54 -8.86 -10.01
C PHE A 16 -1.81 -7.57 -9.61
N VAL A 17 -1.19 -6.87 -10.56
CA VAL A 17 -0.53 -5.57 -10.32
C VAL A 17 -1.55 -4.54 -9.83
N PHE A 18 -2.77 -4.54 -10.38
CA PHE A 18 -3.83 -3.65 -9.93
C PHE A 18 -4.14 -3.83 -8.44
N PHE A 19 -4.32 -5.08 -7.99
CA PHE A 19 -4.60 -5.38 -6.58
C PHE A 19 -3.43 -5.02 -5.67
N LEU A 20 -2.20 -5.21 -6.14
CA LEU A 20 -1.00 -4.88 -5.37
C LEU A 20 -0.89 -3.36 -5.15
N ILE A 21 -1.08 -2.57 -6.22
CA ILE A 21 -1.13 -1.10 -6.12
C ILE A 21 -2.29 -0.69 -5.20
N ALA A 22 -3.47 -1.25 -5.42
CA ALA A 22 -4.68 -0.91 -4.68
C ALA A 22 -4.59 -1.27 -3.18
N ALA A 23 -3.90 -2.36 -2.83
CA ALA A 23 -3.63 -2.76 -1.46
C ALA A 23 -2.55 -1.88 -0.80
N SER A 24 -1.55 -1.40 -1.58
CA SER A 24 -0.52 -0.51 -1.06
C SER A 24 -1.03 0.90 -0.73
N GLN A 25 -2.11 1.35 -1.38
CA GLN A 25 -2.67 2.70 -1.18
C GLN A 25 -3.64 2.79 -0.01
N ILE A 26 -4.35 1.71 0.30
CA ILE A 26 -5.32 1.67 1.39
C ILE A 26 -4.63 1.17 2.65
N GLY A 27 -4.54 2.05 3.65
CA GLY A 27 -4.00 1.72 4.96
C GLY A 27 -4.93 2.16 6.06
N VAL A 28 -4.53 1.94 7.31
CA VAL A 28 -5.27 2.40 8.49
C VAL A 28 -5.60 3.89 8.42
N SER A 29 -4.66 4.70 7.90
CA SER A 29 -4.83 6.15 7.75
C SER A 29 -5.99 6.53 6.84
N SER A 30 -6.40 5.66 5.92
CA SER A 30 -7.56 5.90 5.04
C SER A 30 -8.88 5.98 5.83
N PHE A 31 -8.99 5.26 6.95
CA PHE A 31 -10.17 5.30 7.81
C PHE A 31 -10.27 6.62 8.61
N TYR A 32 -9.15 7.24 8.96
CA TYR A 32 -9.12 8.49 9.73
C TYR A 32 -9.16 9.73 8.83
N PHE A 33 -8.61 9.64 7.62
CA PHE A 33 -8.48 10.75 6.67
C PHE A 33 -9.80 11.47 6.39
N GLN A 34 -10.89 10.72 6.20
CA GLN A 34 -12.19 11.28 5.83
C GLN A 34 -12.72 12.24 6.90
N THR A 35 -12.57 11.89 8.18
CA THR A 35 -13.01 12.73 9.31
C THR A 35 -12.16 13.99 9.44
N LEU A 36 -10.84 13.87 9.22
CA LEU A 36 -9.93 15.02 9.27
C LEU A 36 -10.27 16.04 8.18
N VAL A 37 -10.46 15.59 6.95
CA VAL A 37 -10.76 16.48 5.82
C VAL A 37 -12.15 17.11 5.95
N ALA A 38 -13.15 16.34 6.39
CA ALA A 38 -14.50 16.88 6.63
C ALA A 38 -14.51 17.95 7.73
N LYS A 39 -13.64 17.83 8.75
CA LYS A 39 -13.53 18.81 9.83
C LYS A 39 -12.90 20.13 9.36
N GLU A 40 -11.89 20.08 8.51
CA GLU A 40 -11.15 21.27 8.05
C GLU A 40 -11.82 21.97 6.86
N ALA A 41 -12.23 21.22 5.84
CA ALA A 41 -12.76 21.76 4.58
C ALA A 41 -14.29 21.68 4.47
N GLY A 42 -14.96 21.02 5.43
CA GLY A 42 -16.42 20.87 5.43
C GLY A 42 -16.91 20.20 4.14
N GLN A 43 -17.91 20.84 3.53
CA GLN A 43 -18.59 20.31 2.34
C GLN A 43 -17.79 20.48 1.05
N ASP A 44 -16.80 21.38 0.98
CA ASP A 44 -16.00 21.66 -0.23
C ASP A 44 -14.74 20.77 -0.34
N ALA A 45 -14.55 19.86 0.62
CA ALA A 45 -13.48 18.87 0.67
C ALA A 45 -13.27 18.08 -0.64
N TRP A 46 -14.36 17.75 -1.34
CA TRP A 46 -14.31 16.91 -2.54
C TRP A 46 -13.53 17.58 -3.69
N ILE A 47 -13.57 18.91 -3.82
CA ILE A 47 -12.85 19.66 -4.87
C ILE A 47 -11.34 19.56 -4.62
N SER A 48 -10.91 19.68 -3.36
CA SER A 48 -9.52 19.52 -2.96
C SER A 48 -9.03 18.10 -3.24
N ILE A 49 -9.84 17.09 -2.93
CA ILE A 49 -9.50 15.68 -3.19
C ILE A 49 -9.36 15.41 -4.70
N LEU A 50 -10.29 15.93 -5.52
CA LEU A 50 -10.22 15.75 -6.98
C LEU A 50 -9.00 16.44 -7.59
N SER A 51 -8.70 17.67 -7.17
CA SER A 51 -7.53 18.41 -7.68
C SER A 51 -6.21 17.74 -7.30
N MET A 52 -6.08 17.24 -6.07
CA MET A 52 -4.94 16.44 -5.64
C MET A 52 -4.84 15.13 -6.43
N GLY A 53 -5.96 14.44 -6.61
CA GLY A 53 -6.03 13.19 -7.37
C GLY A 53 -5.56 13.38 -8.81
N LEU A 54 -6.02 14.42 -9.50
CA LEU A 54 -5.61 14.73 -10.87
C LEU A 54 -4.12 15.05 -10.96
N SER A 55 -3.61 15.85 -10.02
CA SER A 55 -2.19 16.22 -9.96
C SER A 55 -1.29 14.98 -9.78
N LEU A 56 -1.68 14.05 -8.91
CA LEU A 56 -0.97 12.79 -8.70
C LEU A 56 -1.01 11.88 -9.94
N HIS A 57 -2.14 11.83 -10.65
CA HIS A 57 -2.23 11.05 -11.90
C HIS A 57 -1.25 11.55 -12.96
N ILE A 58 -1.09 12.87 -13.09
CA ILE A 58 -0.12 13.48 -14.02
C ILE A 58 1.31 13.07 -13.64
N ILE A 59 1.67 13.16 -12.36
CA ILE A 59 3.00 12.76 -11.86
C ILE A 59 3.27 11.28 -12.14
N VAL A 60 2.32 10.41 -11.82
CA VAL A 60 2.45 8.97 -12.05
C VAL A 60 2.61 8.65 -13.54
N TRP A 61 1.83 9.31 -14.40
CA TRP A 61 1.96 9.17 -15.85
C TRP A 61 3.35 9.58 -16.36
N MET A 62 3.92 10.68 -15.84
CA MET A 62 5.28 11.09 -16.17
C MET A 62 6.32 10.03 -15.77
N ILE A 63 6.20 9.47 -14.56
CA ILE A 63 7.11 8.42 -14.07
C ILE A 63 7.06 7.20 -14.99
N TYR A 64 5.86 6.70 -15.34
CA TYR A 64 5.72 5.56 -16.24
C TYR A 64 6.32 5.82 -17.62
N LYS A 65 6.14 7.03 -18.16
CA LYS A 65 6.73 7.41 -19.45
C LYS A 65 8.26 7.39 -19.42
N MET A 66 8.86 7.83 -18.33
CA MET A 66 10.33 7.86 -18.18
C MET A 66 10.95 6.48 -17.91
N LEU A 67 10.20 5.59 -17.26
CA LEU A 67 10.59 4.19 -17.06
C LEU A 67 10.52 3.38 -18.37
N GLY A 68 9.80 3.89 -19.37
CA GLY A 68 9.59 3.26 -20.66
C GLY A 68 10.73 3.42 -21.69
N HIS A 69 11.90 3.98 -21.30
CA HIS A 69 13.21 4.12 -21.99
C HIS A 69 13.74 5.55 -21.72
N PRO A 70 14.91 5.80 -21.08
CA PRO A 70 16.08 4.92 -20.90
C PRO A 70 16.31 4.34 -19.48
N ALA A 71 15.46 4.58 -18.49
CA ALA A 71 15.67 4.09 -17.12
C ALA A 71 15.20 2.63 -16.94
N LYS A 72 15.97 1.80 -16.22
CA LYS A 72 15.60 0.42 -15.89
C LYS A 72 14.85 0.31 -14.57
N ASP A 73 15.29 1.07 -13.57
CA ASP A 73 14.73 1.13 -12.23
C ASP A 73 14.58 2.58 -11.77
N LEU A 74 13.82 2.79 -10.70
CA LEU A 74 13.60 4.13 -10.13
C LEU A 74 14.91 4.79 -9.64
N ILE A 75 15.88 3.98 -9.19
CA ILE A 75 17.22 4.47 -8.81
C ILE A 75 17.98 4.98 -10.05
N ASP A 76 17.88 4.26 -11.17
CA ASP A 76 18.47 4.70 -12.43
C ASP A 76 17.76 5.94 -12.97
N LEU A 77 16.44 6.06 -12.77
CA LEU A 77 15.67 7.25 -13.11
C LEU A 77 16.21 8.48 -12.35
N HIS A 78 16.45 8.36 -11.04
CA HIS A 78 17.03 9.46 -10.26
C HIS A 78 18.44 9.83 -10.74
N ARG A 79 19.25 8.83 -11.12
CA ARG A 79 20.60 9.08 -11.65
C ARG A 79 20.57 9.79 -13.01
N ILE A 80 19.61 9.46 -13.87
CA ILE A 80 19.46 10.06 -15.20
C ILE A 80 18.95 11.50 -15.07
N LEU A 81 18.02 11.76 -14.15
CA LEU A 81 17.45 13.09 -13.91
C LEU A 81 18.40 14.06 -13.20
N PHE A 82 19.06 13.60 -12.14
CA PHE A 82 19.80 14.46 -11.21
C PHE A 82 21.32 14.23 -11.24
N GLY A 83 21.79 13.28 -12.05
CA GLY A 83 23.19 12.87 -12.09
C GLY A 83 23.57 11.85 -11.00
N ARG A 84 24.81 11.36 -11.04
CA ARG A 84 25.27 10.24 -10.20
C ARG A 84 25.25 10.53 -8.70
N ILE A 85 25.64 11.74 -8.29
CA ILE A 85 25.78 12.10 -6.87
C ILE A 85 24.40 12.43 -6.29
N LEU A 86 23.72 13.43 -6.85
CA LEU A 86 22.43 13.88 -6.36
C LEU A 86 21.35 12.79 -6.51
N GLY A 87 21.37 12.04 -7.62
CA GLY A 87 20.46 10.91 -7.82
C GLY A 87 20.65 9.76 -6.81
N ASN A 88 21.88 9.50 -6.37
CA ASN A 88 22.15 8.53 -5.30
C ASN A 88 21.65 9.03 -3.94
N VAL A 89 21.84 10.31 -3.61
CA VAL A 89 21.33 10.91 -2.37
C VAL A 89 19.80 10.84 -2.32
N ILE A 90 19.12 11.23 -3.40
CA ILE A 90 17.66 11.16 -3.50
C ILE A 90 17.17 9.71 -3.37
N SER A 91 17.85 8.76 -4.03
CA SER A 91 17.51 7.34 -3.91
C SER A 91 17.69 6.81 -2.48
N LEU A 92 18.75 7.25 -1.77
CA LEU A 92 18.96 6.89 -0.37
C LEU A 92 17.88 7.48 0.54
N LEU A 93 17.51 8.74 0.34
CA LEU A 93 16.40 9.38 1.05
C LEU A 93 15.08 8.65 0.80
N MET A 94 14.85 8.18 -0.43
CA MET A 94 13.67 7.39 -0.76
C MET A 94 13.63 6.06 0.00
N VAL A 95 14.76 5.34 0.09
CA VAL A 95 14.86 4.11 0.90
C VAL A 95 14.59 4.40 2.37
N GLY A 96 15.18 5.48 2.92
CA GLY A 96 14.93 5.92 4.29
C GLY A 96 13.46 6.26 4.54
N TYR A 97 12.81 6.94 3.59
CA TYR A 97 11.38 7.22 3.63
C TYR A 97 10.56 5.93 3.71
N PHE A 98 10.80 4.96 2.82
CA PHE A 98 10.07 3.69 2.86
C PHE A 98 10.30 2.92 4.17
N PHE A 99 11.50 2.98 4.73
CA PHE A 99 11.80 2.38 6.03
C PHE A 99 11.01 3.04 7.17
N MET A 100 10.98 4.37 7.24
CA MET A 100 10.17 5.10 8.22
C MET A 100 8.68 4.81 8.05
N ARG A 101 8.17 4.75 6.81
CA ARG A 101 6.79 4.37 6.54
C ARG A 101 6.48 2.96 7.03
N ALA A 102 7.38 2.00 6.87
CA ALA A 102 7.19 0.65 7.39
C ALA A 102 7.10 0.61 8.92
N LEU A 103 7.92 1.41 9.62
CA LEU A 103 7.87 1.54 11.08
C LEU A 103 6.57 2.19 11.57
N ASP A 104 6.13 3.26 10.90
CA ASP A 104 4.86 3.95 11.19
C ASP A 104 3.66 3.00 11.06
N ILE A 105 3.65 2.21 10.00
CA ILE A 105 2.63 1.18 9.77
C ILE A 105 2.67 0.11 10.86
N LEU A 106 3.86 -0.42 11.21
CA LEU A 106 4.02 -1.40 12.27
C LEU A 106 3.50 -0.88 13.61
N GLN A 107 3.86 0.36 13.98
CA GLN A 107 3.41 0.99 15.22
C GLN A 107 1.89 1.17 15.24
N THR A 108 1.31 1.62 14.14
CA THR A 108 -0.14 1.81 14.01
C THR A 108 -0.90 0.49 14.22
N TYR A 109 -0.44 -0.60 13.59
CA TYR A 109 -1.07 -1.92 13.77
C TYR A 109 -0.91 -2.46 15.18
N MET A 110 0.27 -2.30 15.81
CA MET A 110 0.45 -2.68 17.22
C MET A 110 -0.53 -1.94 18.12
N GLY A 111 -0.69 -0.63 17.94
CA GLY A 111 -1.60 0.19 18.72
C GLY A 111 -3.05 -0.25 18.58
N ILE A 112 -3.50 -0.56 17.36
CA ILE A 112 -4.86 -1.07 17.12
C ILE A 112 -5.08 -2.40 17.85
N ILE A 113 -4.18 -3.38 17.68
CA ILE A 113 -4.36 -4.70 18.29
C ILE A 113 -4.34 -4.61 19.82
N GLN A 114 -3.48 -3.76 20.39
CA GLN A 114 -3.44 -3.55 21.84
C GLN A 114 -4.73 -2.91 22.35
N VAL A 115 -5.26 -1.88 21.68
CA VAL A 115 -6.51 -1.23 22.13
C VAL A 115 -7.72 -2.16 22.02
N TRP A 116 -7.81 -2.94 20.94
CA TRP A 116 -9.03 -3.69 20.62
C TRP A 116 -9.03 -5.15 21.09
N VAL A 117 -7.87 -5.81 21.12
CA VAL A 117 -7.79 -7.28 21.32
C VAL A 117 -7.04 -7.64 22.59
N PHE A 118 -5.82 -7.10 22.77
CA PHE A 118 -4.95 -7.46 23.88
C PHE A 118 -4.33 -6.24 24.59
N PRO A 119 -5.10 -5.56 25.46
CA PRO A 119 -4.65 -4.34 26.15
C PRO A 119 -3.47 -4.54 27.11
N SER A 120 -3.28 -5.77 27.61
CA SER A 120 -2.25 -6.10 28.59
C SER A 120 -0.92 -6.55 27.98
N LEU A 121 -0.87 -6.82 26.67
CA LEU A 121 0.34 -7.31 26.01
C LEU A 121 1.35 -6.19 25.79
N LYS A 122 2.61 -6.46 26.08
CA LYS A 122 3.69 -5.47 25.91
C LYS A 122 3.98 -5.23 24.43
N THR A 123 4.35 -4.00 24.07
CA THR A 123 4.57 -3.58 22.68
C THR A 123 5.67 -4.38 21.99
N TRP A 124 6.72 -4.81 22.71
CA TRP A 124 7.82 -5.58 22.11
C TRP A 124 7.40 -7.01 21.71
N GLU A 125 6.52 -7.64 22.49
CA GLU A 125 5.99 -8.99 22.20
C GLU A 125 5.12 -8.95 20.94
N MET A 126 4.29 -7.91 20.83
CA MET A 126 3.48 -7.64 19.64
C MET A 126 4.33 -7.33 18.40
N ALA A 127 5.38 -6.54 18.56
CA ALA A 127 6.31 -6.24 17.47
C ALA A 127 6.93 -7.53 16.91
N LEU A 128 7.41 -8.42 17.79
CA LEU A 128 8.02 -9.68 17.39
C LEU A 128 7.03 -10.57 16.63
N LEU A 129 5.79 -10.69 17.14
CA LEU A 129 4.74 -11.47 16.49
C LEU A 129 4.41 -10.92 15.10
N LEU A 130 4.18 -9.62 14.97
CA LEU A 130 3.86 -9.01 13.66
C LEU A 130 5.04 -9.11 12.68
N ILE A 131 6.26 -8.85 13.12
CA ILE A 131 7.46 -8.97 12.28
C ILE A 131 7.63 -10.41 11.80
N SER A 132 7.41 -11.41 12.67
CA SER A 132 7.49 -12.83 12.28
C SER A 132 6.46 -13.19 11.20
N MET A 133 5.24 -12.65 11.31
CA MET A 133 4.18 -12.86 10.33
C MET A 133 4.51 -12.21 8.98
N PHE A 134 5.01 -10.97 8.99
CA PHE A 134 5.45 -10.29 7.78
C PHE A 134 6.64 -11.01 7.13
N TYR A 135 7.60 -11.49 7.92
CA TYR A 135 8.73 -12.27 7.41
C TYR A 135 8.25 -13.53 6.68
N TYR A 136 7.29 -14.25 7.27
CA TYR A 136 6.71 -15.45 6.63
C TYR A 136 6.07 -15.11 5.27
N ILE A 137 5.23 -14.08 5.20
CA ILE A 137 4.56 -13.68 3.94
C ILE A 137 5.59 -13.24 2.88
N ILE A 138 6.58 -12.45 3.27
CA ILE A 138 7.62 -11.95 2.36
C ILE A 138 8.51 -13.09 1.87
N SER A 139 8.84 -14.05 2.75
CA SER A 139 9.66 -15.22 2.39
C SER A 139 8.98 -16.13 1.36
N GLY A 140 7.64 -16.12 1.29
CA GLY A 140 6.86 -16.79 0.24
C GLY A 140 7.03 -16.20 -1.17
N GLY A 141 7.72 -15.05 -1.29
CA GLY A 141 8.02 -14.40 -2.56
C GLY A 141 6.90 -13.49 -3.08
N PHE A 142 7.16 -12.87 -4.23
CA PHE A 142 6.28 -11.84 -4.80
C PHE A 142 4.91 -12.39 -5.21
N ARG A 143 4.87 -13.63 -5.72
CA ARG A 143 3.61 -14.32 -6.05
C ARG A 143 2.72 -14.55 -4.82
N ALA A 144 3.29 -14.98 -3.69
CA ALA A 144 2.52 -15.19 -2.45
C ALA A 144 1.94 -13.87 -1.92
N LEU A 145 2.75 -12.81 -1.93
CA LEU A 145 2.30 -11.47 -1.56
C LEU A 145 1.15 -10.98 -2.46
N SER A 146 1.25 -11.19 -3.77
CA SER A 146 0.20 -10.79 -4.71
C SER A 146 -1.12 -11.54 -4.49
N GLY A 147 -1.05 -12.84 -4.16
CA GLY A 147 -2.22 -13.65 -3.81
C GLY A 147 -2.87 -13.16 -2.52
N PHE A 148 -2.06 -12.87 -1.50
CA PHE A 148 -2.55 -12.30 -0.24
C PHE A 148 -3.26 -10.95 -0.46
N CYS A 149 -2.67 -10.04 -1.23
CA CYS A 149 -3.31 -8.75 -1.56
C CYS A 149 -4.63 -8.92 -2.31
N PHE A 150 -4.71 -9.89 -3.22
CA PHE A 150 -5.94 -10.20 -3.94
C PHE A 150 -7.06 -10.64 -2.98
N PHE A 151 -6.77 -11.60 -2.08
CA PHE A 151 -7.75 -12.09 -1.10
C PHE A 151 -8.20 -11.00 -0.13
N CYS A 152 -7.27 -10.26 0.48
CA CYS A 152 -7.62 -9.17 1.39
C CYS A 152 -8.53 -8.14 0.74
N ARG A 153 -8.32 -7.85 -0.55
CA ARG A 153 -9.14 -6.89 -1.28
C ARG A 153 -10.50 -7.48 -1.67
N SER A 154 -10.56 -8.72 -2.13
CA SER A 154 -11.83 -9.36 -2.49
C SER A 154 -12.75 -9.49 -1.28
N ASP A 155 -12.20 -9.82 -0.11
CA ASP A 155 -12.98 -9.99 1.12
C ASP A 155 -13.66 -8.70 1.56
N PHE A 156 -13.00 -7.55 1.39
CA PHE A 156 -13.57 -6.24 1.72
C PHE A 156 -14.80 -5.90 0.87
N HIS A 157 -14.82 -6.30 -0.41
CA HIS A 157 -15.96 -6.10 -1.30
C HIS A 157 -17.13 -7.03 -0.96
N VAL A 158 -16.86 -8.28 -0.58
CA VAL A 158 -17.90 -9.24 -0.18
C VAL A 158 -18.58 -8.79 1.12
N ILE A 159 -17.81 -8.32 2.10
CA ILE A 159 -18.34 -7.80 3.36
C ILE A 159 -19.21 -6.56 3.10
N TYR A 160 -18.75 -5.62 2.27
CA TYR A 160 -19.53 -4.43 1.93
C TYR A 160 -20.87 -4.75 1.25
N VAL A 161 -20.87 -5.72 0.32
CA VAL A 161 -22.09 -6.20 -0.33
C VAL A 161 -23.02 -6.89 0.67
N TRP A 162 -22.50 -7.71 1.58
CA TRP A 162 -23.28 -8.35 2.63
C TRP A 162 -23.96 -7.35 3.57
N PHE A 163 -23.26 -6.27 3.97
CA PHE A 163 -23.84 -5.19 4.77
C PHE A 163 -24.89 -4.35 4.02
N LEU A 164 -24.79 -4.26 2.68
CA LEU A 164 -25.77 -3.57 1.85
C LEU A 164 -27.05 -4.38 1.60
N PHE A 165 -27.02 -5.71 1.78
CA PHE A 165 -28.22 -6.53 1.78
C PHE A 165 -28.84 -6.53 3.19
N PRO A 166 -29.93 -5.78 3.42
CA PRO A 166 -30.50 -5.69 4.74
C PRO A 166 -31.01 -7.06 5.19
N HIS A 167 -30.70 -7.44 6.43
CA HIS A 167 -31.27 -8.62 7.12
C HIS A 167 -32.80 -8.55 7.32
N SER A 168 -33.51 -7.58 6.73
CA SER A 168 -34.94 -7.35 6.90
C SER A 168 -35.85 -8.38 6.19
N VAL A 169 -35.29 -9.36 5.48
CA VAL A 169 -36.08 -10.38 4.75
C VAL A 169 -36.39 -11.63 5.60
N PHE A 170 -35.81 -11.78 6.81
CA PHE A 170 -36.00 -12.99 7.64
C PHE A 170 -36.82 -12.81 8.93
N SER A 171 -37.40 -11.64 9.21
CA SER A 171 -38.17 -11.39 10.45
C SER A 171 -39.70 -11.29 10.25
N THR A 172 -40.25 -11.93 9.22
CA THR A 172 -41.70 -12.07 9.04
C THR A 172 -42.08 -13.50 8.67
N ARG A 173 -41.94 -14.42 9.63
CA ARG A 173 -42.85 -15.55 9.87
C ARG A 173 -42.88 -15.89 11.35
#